data_AF-A0A6N3T687-F1
#
_entry.id   AF-A0A6N3T687-F1
#
_cell.length_a   1.000
_cell.length_b   1.000
_cell.length_c   1.000
_cell.angle_alpha   90.00
_cell.angle_beta   90.00
_cell.angle_gamma   90.00
#
_symmetry.space_group_name_H-M   'P 1'
#
loop_
_entity.id
_entity.type
_entity.pdbx_description
1 polymer ?
#
loop_
_entity_poly.entity_id
_entity_poly.type
_entity_poly.pdbx_seq_one_letter_code
_entity_poly.pdbx_strand_id
1 'polypeptide(L)'
;MRSDNLTTEANFPASLHPALKALVAEAVANAAYSEELASASEEEFVTAAMVKDGLEMVGLNLEIGATYQIWSLISLNSQAGWLDGPRDAADALVAVQRLCQDIADGSDYAGFSGKG
;
A
#
# COMPACT_ATOMS: atom_id res chain seq x y z
N MET A 1 -33.26 -4.93 -21.62
CA MET A 1 -31.80 -4.95 -21.45
C MET A 1 -31.43 -3.91 -20.41
N ARG A 2 -31.25 -4.32 -19.15
CA ARG A 2 -30.51 -3.50 -18.19
C ARG A 2 -29.10 -4.07 -18.21
N SER A 3 -28.15 -3.30 -18.75
CA SER A 3 -26.74 -3.59 -18.53
C SER A 3 -26.47 -3.32 -17.07
N ASP A 4 -26.22 -4.39 -16.32
CA ASP A 4 -25.61 -4.30 -15.01
C ASP A 4 -24.16 -3.85 -15.22
N ASN A 5 -23.94 -2.53 -15.22
CA ASN A 5 -22.62 -1.97 -15.00
C ASN A 5 -22.26 -2.22 -13.53
N LEU A 6 -21.85 -3.45 -13.23
CA LEU A 6 -20.99 -3.76 -12.09
C LEU A 6 -19.65 -3.09 -12.37
N THR A 7 -19.57 -1.77 -12.13
CA THR A 7 -18.30 -1.18 -11.70
C THR A 7 -17.98 -1.89 -10.39
N THR A 8 -17.20 -2.95 -10.51
CA THR A 8 -16.73 -3.74 -9.36
C THR A 8 -15.67 -2.88 -8.71
N GLU A 9 -16.09 -1.85 -7.97
CA GLU A 9 -15.24 -1.26 -6.94
C GLU A 9 -14.84 -2.46 -6.07
N ALA A 10 -13.55 -2.79 -6.09
CA ALA A 10 -13.03 -3.83 -5.22
C ALA A 10 -13.28 -3.34 -3.79
N ASN A 11 -14.30 -3.85 -3.12
CA ASN A 11 -14.63 -3.35 -1.80
C ASN A 11 -13.52 -3.77 -0.83
N PHE A 12 -12.75 -2.81 -0.34
CA PHE A 12 -11.79 -3.03 0.72
C PHE A 12 -12.55 -3.45 2.00
N PRO A 13 -12.19 -4.57 2.66
CA PRO A 13 -12.95 -5.09 3.79
C PRO A 13 -13.17 -4.04 4.89
N ALA A 14 -14.42 -3.82 5.29
CA ALA A 14 -14.78 -2.81 6.30
C ALA A 14 -14.09 -3.03 7.65
N SER A 15 -13.85 -4.30 8.01
CA SER A 15 -13.09 -4.67 9.22
C SER A 15 -11.65 -4.14 9.22
N LEU A 16 -11.08 -3.89 8.04
CA LEU A 16 -9.70 -3.44 7.88
C LEU A 16 -9.58 -1.92 7.67
N HIS A 17 -10.71 -1.18 7.60
CA HIS A 17 -10.68 0.28 7.44
C HIS A 17 -9.88 1.01 8.53
N PRO A 18 -9.91 0.62 9.82
CA PRO A 18 -9.08 1.25 10.84
C PRO A 18 -7.58 1.06 10.57
N ALA A 19 -7.16 -0.16 10.19
CA ALA A 19 -5.77 -0.46 9.86
C ALA A 19 -5.32 0.28 8.59
N LEU A 20 -6.17 0.35 7.57
CA LEU A 20 -5.90 1.12 6.36
C LEU A 20 -5.72 2.61 6.65
N LYS A 21 -6.54 3.19 7.53
CA LYS A 21 -6.37 4.59 7.96
C LYS A 21 -5.05 4.81 8.69
N ALA A 22 -4.65 3.88 9.56
CA ALA A 22 -3.37 3.94 10.27
C ALA A 22 -2.19 3.84 9.29
N LEU A 23 -2.23 2.87 8.36
CA LEU A 23 -1.24 2.70 7.29
C LEU A 23 -1.07 3.97 6.46
N VAL A 24 -2.17 4.56 6.00
CA VAL A 24 -2.14 5.78 5.20
C VAL A 24 -1.60 6.97 5.99
N ALA A 25 -2.02 7.13 7.25
CA ALA A 25 -1.53 8.22 8.10
C ALA A 25 -0.01 8.15 8.30
N GLU A 26 0.52 6.96 8.57
CA GLU A 26 1.96 6.74 8.71
C GLU A 26 2.70 6.99 7.39
N ALA A 27 2.19 6.45 6.29
CA ALA A 27 2.80 6.63 4.98
C ALA A 27 2.89 8.10 4.58
N VAL A 28 1.86 8.89 4.87
CA VAL A 28 1.86 10.35 4.67
C VAL A 28 2.89 11.03 5.57
N ALA A 29 2.98 10.65 6.84
CA ALA A 29 3.94 11.21 7.78
C ALA A 29 5.40 10.92 7.35
N ASN A 30 5.68 9.70 6.92
CA ASN A 30 7.01 9.29 6.46
C ASN A 30 7.39 9.96 5.13
N ALA A 31 6.44 10.12 4.22
CA ALA A 31 6.69 10.80 2.94
C ALA A 31 7.14 12.25 3.10
N ALA A 32 6.65 12.95 4.14
CA ALA A 32 6.96 14.37 4.35
C ALA A 32 8.44 14.66 4.64
N TYR A 33 9.20 13.67 5.12
CA TYR A 33 10.61 13.81 5.52
C TYR A 33 11.52 12.74 4.91
N SER A 34 11.06 12.02 3.89
CA SER A 34 11.77 10.86 3.37
C SER A 34 12.95 11.25 2.49
N GLU A 35 14.17 11.03 2.99
CA GLU A 35 15.40 11.08 2.17
C GLU A 35 15.41 9.97 1.11
N GLU A 36 14.83 8.80 1.43
CA GLU A 36 14.64 7.70 0.46
C GLU A 36 13.87 8.18 -0.76
N LEU A 37 12.72 8.84 -0.57
CA LEU A 37 11.90 9.37 -1.65
C LEU A 37 12.66 10.37 -2.52
N ALA A 38 13.53 11.19 -1.91
CA ALA A 38 14.35 12.16 -2.63
C ALA A 38 15.45 11.49 -3.49
N SER A 39 15.87 10.28 -3.12
CA SER A 39 16.90 9.49 -3.82
C SER A 39 16.35 8.34 -4.67
N ALA A 40 15.03 8.11 -4.63
CA ALA A 40 14.37 7.03 -5.33
C ALA A 40 14.55 7.12 -6.84
N SER A 41 14.79 5.97 -7.46
CA SER A 41 14.93 5.84 -8.90
C SER A 41 13.58 5.90 -9.61
N GLU A 42 13.59 6.22 -10.90
CA GLU A 42 12.39 6.24 -11.75
C GLU A 42 11.68 4.87 -11.76
N GLU A 43 12.43 3.77 -11.73
CA GLU A 43 11.88 2.41 -11.69
C GLU A 43 11.10 2.12 -10.39
N GLU A 44 11.59 2.63 -9.25
CA GLU A 44 10.87 2.51 -7.98
C GLU A 44 9.59 3.33 -7.98
N PHE A 45 9.59 4.52 -8.58
CA PHE A 45 8.36 5.29 -8.77
C PHE A 45 7.35 4.61 -9.68
N VAL A 46 7.81 3.98 -10.77
CA VAL A 46 6.94 3.20 -11.67
C VAL A 46 6.31 2.02 -10.94
N THR A 47 7.05 1.33 -10.07
CA THR A 47 6.52 0.20 -9.30
C THR A 47 5.62 0.65 -8.14
N ALA A 48 5.93 1.79 -7.49
CA ALA A 48 5.04 2.41 -6.51
C ALA A 48 3.72 2.89 -7.12
N ALA A 49 3.69 3.25 -8.40
CA ALA A 49 2.45 3.60 -9.10
C ALA A 49 1.44 2.45 -9.12
N MET A 50 1.87 1.19 -9.08
CA MET A 50 0.96 0.04 -8.98
C MET A 50 0.17 0.05 -7.66
N VAL A 51 0.82 0.47 -6.56
CA VAL A 51 0.15 0.64 -5.26
C VAL A 51 -0.85 1.78 -5.32
N LYS A 52 -0.50 2.89 -5.98
CA LYS A 52 -1.40 4.01 -6.22
C LYS A 52 -2.65 3.56 -6.98
N ASP A 53 -2.46 2.90 -8.12
CA ASP A 53 -3.55 2.41 -8.96
C ASP A 53 -4.44 1.41 -8.20
N GLY A 54 -3.83 0.51 -7.42
CA GLY A 54 -4.56 -0.46 -6.59
C GLY A 54 -5.43 0.20 -5.52
N LEU A 55 -4.94 1.27 -4.88
CA LEU A 55 -5.71 2.05 -3.91
C LEU A 55 -6.82 2.87 -4.58
N GLU A 56 -6.60 3.39 -5.78
CA GLU A 56 -7.62 4.10 -6.55
C GLU A 56 -8.80 3.19 -6.92
N MET A 57 -8.56 1.89 -7.15
CA MET A 57 -9.63 0.89 -7.38
C MET A 57 -10.61 0.77 -6.20
N VAL A 58 -10.22 1.21 -5.00
CA VAL A 58 -11.06 1.22 -3.80
C VAL A 58 -11.45 2.63 -3.34
N GLY A 59 -11.27 3.62 -4.22
CA GLY A 59 -11.65 5.02 -3.99
C GLY A 59 -10.65 5.81 -3.14
N LEU A 60 -9.43 5.31 -2.92
CA LEU A 60 -8.38 6.01 -2.20
C LEU A 60 -7.37 6.64 -3.16
N ASN A 61 -7.40 7.96 -3.26
CA ASN A 61 -6.44 8.73 -4.03
C ASN A 61 -5.38 9.30 -3.10
N LEU A 62 -4.15 8.80 -3.21
CA LEU A 62 -2.99 9.23 -2.41
C LEU A 62 -1.93 9.88 -3.30
N GLU A 63 -1.20 10.83 -2.73
CA GLU A 63 -0.02 11.38 -3.37
C GLU A 63 1.08 10.32 -3.52
N ILE A 64 1.90 10.47 -4.57
CA ILE A 64 2.92 9.48 -4.94
C ILE A 64 3.91 9.20 -3.80
N GLY A 65 4.20 10.20 -2.95
CA GLY A 65 5.07 10.03 -1.79
C GLY A 65 4.52 9.03 -0.78
N ALA A 66 3.23 9.12 -0.45
CA ALA A 66 2.60 8.19 0.48
C ALA A 66 2.50 6.78 -0.14
N THR A 67 2.17 6.68 -1.43
CA THR A 67 2.12 5.37 -2.11
C THR A 67 3.50 4.73 -2.23
N TYR A 68 4.56 5.53 -2.39
CA TYR A 68 5.94 5.06 -2.36
C TYR A 68 6.30 4.47 -0.99
N GLN A 69 5.91 5.11 0.11
CA GLN A 69 6.16 4.57 1.45
C GLN A 69 5.47 3.22 1.67
N ILE A 70 4.22 3.08 1.22
CA ILE A 70 3.49 1.81 1.26
C ILE A 70 4.19 0.77 0.38
N TRP A 71 4.59 1.14 -0.84
CA TRP A 71 5.34 0.26 -1.74
C TRP A 71 6.67 -0.19 -1.14
N SER A 72 7.45 0.71 -0.52
CA SER A 72 8.72 0.39 0.13
C SER A 72 8.51 -0.67 1.22
N LEU A 73 7.47 -0.50 2.04
CA LEU A 73 7.10 -1.50 3.05
C LEU A 73 6.73 -2.85 2.42
N ILE A 74 5.95 -2.87 1.34
CA ILE A 74 5.61 -4.10 0.62
C ILE A 74 6.88 -4.76 0.05
N SER A 75 7.77 -3.97 -0.55
CA SER A 75 9.02 -4.42 -1.17
C SER A 75 9.95 -5.05 -0.13
N LEU A 76 10.16 -4.39 1.02
CA LEU A 76 10.96 -4.92 2.13
C LEU A 76 10.43 -6.26 2.64
N ASN A 77 9.10 -6.36 2.83
CA ASN A 77 8.48 -7.60 3.27
C ASN A 77 8.48 -8.70 2.19
N SER A 78 8.45 -8.33 0.92
CA SER A 78 8.63 -9.28 -0.16
C SER A 78 10.05 -9.85 -0.20
N GLN A 79 11.06 -8.99 -0.04
CA GLN A 79 12.46 -9.41 0.02
C GLN A 79 12.76 -10.29 1.24
N ALA A 80 12.08 -10.05 2.37
CA ALA A 80 12.13 -10.90 3.54
C ALA A 80 11.41 -12.26 3.36
N GLY A 81 10.61 -12.43 2.30
CA GLY A 81 9.81 -13.62 2.03
C GLY A 81 8.49 -13.70 2.81
N TRP A 82 8.02 -12.57 3.35
CA TRP A 82 6.80 -12.48 4.15
C TRP A 82 5.58 -12.14 3.30
N LEU A 83 5.79 -11.44 2.18
CA LEU A 83 4.75 -11.11 1.21
C LEU A 83 5.19 -11.50 -0.21
N ASP A 84 4.22 -11.73 -1.08
CA ASP A 84 4.47 -11.78 -2.51
C ASP A 84 4.56 -10.35 -3.04
N GLY A 85 5.64 -10.02 -3.74
CA GLY A 85 5.81 -8.71 -4.38
C GLY A 85 4.75 -8.51 -5.48
N PRO A 86 4.14 -7.32 -5.58
CA PRO A 86 3.04 -7.11 -6.51
C PRO A 86 3.52 -7.08 -7.96
N ARG A 87 2.76 -7.73 -8.84
CA ARG A 87 3.03 -7.74 -10.30
C ARG A 87 2.18 -6.74 -11.07
N ASP A 88 1.06 -6.32 -10.48
CA ASP A 88 0.11 -5.35 -11.02
C ASP A 88 -0.66 -4.65 -9.88
N ALA A 89 -1.57 -3.75 -10.25
CA ALA A 89 -2.37 -2.97 -9.30
C ALA A 89 -3.30 -3.83 -8.42
N ALA A 90 -3.81 -4.95 -8.92
CA ALA A 90 -4.68 -5.83 -8.16
C ALA A 90 -3.87 -6.63 -7.12
N ASP A 91 -2.70 -7.15 -7.52
CA ASP A 91 -1.75 -7.78 -6.60
C ASP A 91 -1.27 -6.77 -5.54
N ALA A 92 -1.04 -5.51 -5.92
CA ALA A 92 -0.68 -4.44 -4.98
C ALA A 92 -1.78 -4.16 -3.96
N LEU A 93 -3.04 -4.11 -4.39
CA LEU A 93 -4.17 -3.96 -3.47
C LEU A 93 -4.30 -5.15 -2.50
N VAL A 94 -4.04 -6.38 -2.96
CA VAL A 94 -4.00 -7.57 -2.10
C VAL A 94 -2.86 -7.47 -1.08
N ALA A 95 -1.68 -7.01 -1.49
CA ALA A 95 -0.56 -6.79 -0.57
C ALA A 95 -0.89 -5.73 0.50
N VAL A 96 -1.54 -4.62 0.11
CA VAL A 96 -2.04 -3.62 1.07
C VAL A 96 -3.06 -4.22 2.03
N GLN A 97 -3.98 -5.07 1.56
CA GLN A 97 -4.93 -5.75 2.44
C GLN A 97 -4.24 -6.68 3.43
N ARG A 98 -3.21 -7.44 3.01
CA ARG A 98 -2.40 -8.28 3.90
C ARG A 98 -1.70 -7.43 4.96
N LEU A 99 -1.04 -6.34 4.55
CA LEU A 99 -0.45 -5.38 5.50
C LEU A 99 -1.48 -4.87 6.52
N CYS A 100 -2.68 -4.52 6.07
CA CYS A 100 -3.74 -4.05 6.97
C CYS A 100 -4.26 -5.15 7.91
N GLN A 101 -4.36 -6.39 7.44
CA GLN A 101 -4.74 -7.54 8.26
C GLN A 101 -3.70 -7.77 9.37
N ASP A 102 -2.43 -7.77 9.01
CA ASP A 102 -1.33 -7.92 9.95
C ASP A 102 -1.26 -6.78 10.98
N ILE A 103 -1.48 -5.53 10.56
CA ILE A 103 -1.62 -4.39 11.48
C ILE A 103 -2.81 -4.60 12.43
N ALA A 104 -3.95 -5.06 11.92
CA ALA A 104 -5.13 -5.33 12.74
C ALA A 104 -4.90 -6.48 13.74
N ASP A 105 -4.09 -7.46 13.37
CA ASP A 105 -3.71 -8.60 14.21
C ASP A 105 -2.57 -8.27 15.20
N GLY A 106 -1.97 -7.08 15.08
CA GLY A 106 -0.90 -6.60 15.95
C GLY A 106 0.48 -7.17 15.61
N SER A 107 0.68 -7.64 14.38
CA SER A 107 1.97 -8.12 13.87
C SER A 107 2.99 -6.99 13.81
N ASP A 108 4.20 -7.26 14.27
CA ASP A 108 5.30 -6.29 14.32
C ASP A 108 6.05 -6.29 12.97
N TYR A 109 5.75 -5.33 12.10
CA TYR A 109 6.43 -5.19 10.80
C TYR A 109 7.78 -4.50 10.96
N ALA A 110 8.81 -5.08 10.33
CA ALA A 110 10.21 -4.62 10.39
C ALA A 110 10.46 -3.18 9.91
N GLY A 111 9.49 -2.50 9.30
CA GLY A 111 9.63 -1.13 8.77
C GLY A 111 8.77 -0.05 9.43
N PHE A 112 7.84 -0.39 10.33
CA PHE A 112 6.84 0.58 10.80
C PHE A 112 7.27 1.36 12.06
N SER A 113 8.31 0.91 12.77
CA SER A 113 8.68 1.49 14.07
C SER A 113 9.86 2.46 14.03
N GLY A 114 10.54 2.64 12.89
CA GLY A 114 11.76 3.46 12.83
C GLY A 114 12.83 3.03 13.85
N LYS A 115 12.80 1.77 14.31
CA LYS A 115 13.76 1.18 15.27
C LYS A 115 14.64 0.10 14.64
N GLY A 116 14.84 0.16 13.33
CA GLY A 116 15.99 -0.43 12.65
C GLY A 116 17.16 0.53 12.72
#